data_AF-A0A0P6Y9J2-F1
#
_entry.id   AF-A0A0P6Y9J2-F1
#
_cell.length_a   1.000
_cell.length_b   1.000
_cell.length_c   1.000
_cell.angle_alpha   90.00
_cell.angle_beta   90.00
_cell.angle_gamma   90.00
#
_symmetry.space_group_name_H-M   'P 1'
#
loop_
_entity.id
_entity.type
_entity.pdbx_description
1 polymer ?
#
loop_
_entity_poly.entity_id
_entity_poly.type
_entity_poly.pdbx_seq_one_letter_code
_entity_poly.pdbx_strand_id
1 'polypeptide(L)'
;MSAHPDRPKAILLFYKFAQQHPNTSLLELSQAFKTFAKEQQSPISPTIANEIVHQLFHTFCFEFAPPEKEDQPLWSRRVSFAPGINNASDLLRKCDRGLLDLLMKSMPNTPIDPHLAAQMLYGSADNQRIVNYIKTILDELTAS
;
A
#
# COMPACT_ATOMS: atom_id res chain seq x y z
N MET A 1 -6.84 9.77 4.26
CA MET A 1 -7.17 8.48 3.61
C MET A 1 -8.66 8.47 3.31
N SER A 2 -9.02 8.32 2.04
CA SER A 2 -10.39 8.07 1.58
C SER A 2 -10.66 6.57 1.64
N ALA A 3 -11.83 6.18 2.16
CA ALA A 3 -12.27 4.80 2.14
C ALA A 3 -12.57 4.40 0.69
N HIS A 4 -11.79 3.48 0.14
CA HIS A 4 -12.01 2.96 -1.20
C HIS A 4 -12.16 1.44 -1.17
N PRO A 5 -13.34 0.88 -1.50
CA PRO A 5 -13.55 -0.56 -1.48
C PRO A 5 -12.62 -1.31 -2.45
N ASP A 6 -12.14 -0.63 -3.50
CA ASP A 6 -11.19 -1.19 -4.47
C ASP A 6 -9.73 -1.14 -4.02
N ARG A 7 -9.40 -0.52 -2.87
CA ARG A 7 -8.01 -0.37 -2.42
C ARG A 7 -7.27 -1.72 -2.33
N PRO A 8 -7.83 -2.76 -1.67
CA PRO A 8 -7.17 -4.06 -1.61
C PRO A 8 -6.89 -4.60 -3.01
N LYS A 9 -7.89 -4.57 -3.90
CA LYS A 9 -7.77 -5.04 -5.29
C LYS A 9 -6.71 -4.25 -6.07
N ALA A 10 -6.65 -2.94 -5.90
CA ALA A 10 -5.66 -2.07 -6.54
C ALA A 10 -4.23 -2.41 -6.07
N ILE A 11 -4.01 -2.64 -4.78
CA ILE A 11 -2.69 -3.08 -4.26
C ILE A 11 -2.31 -4.45 -4.82
N LEU A 12 -3.25 -5.41 -4.83
CA LEU A 12 -2.99 -6.74 -5.38
C LEU A 12 -2.64 -6.69 -6.88
N LEU A 13 -3.28 -5.80 -7.62
CA LEU A 13 -3.02 -5.57 -9.03
C LEU A 13 -1.68 -4.86 -9.26
N PHE A 14 -1.36 -3.86 -8.44
CA PHE A 14 -0.08 -3.17 -8.48
C PHE A 14 1.09 -4.12 -8.29
N TYR A 15 0.97 -5.11 -7.39
CA TYR A 15 2.01 -6.13 -7.22
C TYR A 15 2.31 -6.85 -8.54
N LYS A 16 1.27 -7.36 -9.20
CA LYS A 16 1.39 -8.07 -10.48
C LYS A 16 1.94 -7.16 -11.58
N PHE A 17 1.46 -5.91 -11.62
CA PHE A 17 1.93 -4.90 -12.56
C PHE A 17 3.42 -4.63 -12.38
N ALA A 18 3.87 -4.35 -11.15
CA ALA A 18 5.27 -4.07 -10.87
C ALA A 18 6.20 -5.24 -11.23
N GLN A 19 5.74 -6.50 -11.08
CA GLN A 19 6.50 -7.67 -11.53
C GLN A 19 6.73 -7.71 -13.05
N GLN A 20 5.85 -7.09 -13.84
CA GLN A 20 6.01 -6.97 -15.30
C GLN A 20 6.94 -5.82 -15.71
N HIS A 21 7.31 -4.95 -14.75
CA HIS A 21 8.14 -3.78 -14.96
C HIS A 21 9.40 -3.81 -14.07
N PRO A 22 10.25 -4.84 -14.16
CA PRO A 22 11.46 -4.94 -13.34
C PRO A 22 12.44 -3.79 -13.65
N ASN A 23 13.30 -3.46 -12.70
CA ASN A 23 14.37 -2.46 -12.83
C ASN A 23 13.89 -1.02 -13.11
N THR A 24 12.65 -0.69 -12.77
CA THR A 24 12.08 0.66 -12.92
C THR A 24 12.16 1.44 -11.62
N SER A 25 12.13 2.77 -11.74
CA SER A 25 11.97 3.67 -10.59
C SER A 25 10.52 3.72 -10.12
N LEU A 26 10.31 4.15 -8.88
CA LEU A 26 8.94 4.31 -8.35
C LEU A 26 8.14 5.36 -9.13
N LEU A 27 8.81 6.41 -9.63
CA LEU A 27 8.19 7.42 -10.48
C LEU A 27 7.68 6.82 -11.79
N GLU A 28 8.50 6.03 -12.48
CA GLU A 28 8.12 5.35 -13.72
C GLU A 28 7.00 4.34 -13.47
N LEU A 29 7.09 3.54 -12.41
CA LEU A 29 6.02 2.62 -12.01
C LEU A 29 4.71 3.36 -11.72
N SER A 30 4.78 4.48 -11.00
CA SER A 30 3.60 5.30 -10.69
C SER A 30 2.93 5.81 -11.96
N GLN A 31 3.71 6.34 -12.90
CA GLN A 31 3.21 6.87 -14.16
C GLN A 31 2.62 5.76 -15.03
N ALA A 32 3.34 4.64 -15.18
CA ALA A 32 2.88 3.49 -15.96
C ALA A 32 1.59 2.90 -15.37
N PHE A 33 1.51 2.75 -14.04
CA PHE A 33 0.32 2.22 -13.38
C PHE A 33 -0.88 3.16 -13.49
N LYS A 34 -0.67 4.48 -13.42
CA LYS A 34 -1.71 5.48 -13.69
C LYS A 34 -2.21 5.42 -15.12
N THR A 35 -1.32 5.21 -16.09
CA THR A 35 -1.69 5.04 -17.49
C THR A 35 -2.53 3.79 -17.68
N PHE A 36 -2.09 2.65 -17.12
CA PHE A 36 -2.86 1.41 -17.08
C PHE A 36 -4.24 1.61 -16.43
N ALA A 37 -4.35 2.39 -15.36
CA ALA A 37 -5.62 2.69 -14.71
C ALA A 37 -6.58 3.56 -15.54
N LYS A 38 -6.08 4.26 -16.55
CA LYS A 38 -6.90 5.08 -17.48
C LYS A 38 -7.43 4.28 -18.67
N GLU A 39 -6.90 3.09 -18.91
CA GLU A 39 -7.35 2.23 -20.01
C GLU A 39 -8.81 1.79 -19.77
N GLN A 40 -9.59 1.72 -20.85
CA GLN A 40 -11.04 1.49 -20.78
C GLN A 40 -11.44 0.16 -20.14
N GLN A 41 -10.51 -0.79 -20.03
CA GLN A 41 -10.70 -2.11 -19.45
C GLN A 41 -10.07 -2.25 -18.05
N SER A 42 -9.52 -1.16 -17.49
CA SER A 42 -8.86 -1.25 -16.19
C SER A 42 -9.87 -1.52 -15.08
N PRO A 43 -9.58 -2.47 -14.18
CA PRO A 43 -10.51 -2.84 -13.12
C PRO A 43 -10.47 -1.90 -11.90
N ILE A 44 -9.76 -0.76 -12.00
CA ILE A 44 -9.53 0.24 -10.95
C ILE A 44 -9.59 1.66 -11.53
N SER A 45 -9.89 2.66 -10.70
CA SER A 45 -9.90 4.07 -11.13
C SER A 45 -8.50 4.72 -11.16
N PRO A 46 -8.27 5.76 -11.99
CA PRO A 46 -7.01 6.50 -11.96
C PRO A 46 -6.71 7.17 -10.61
N THR A 47 -7.74 7.60 -9.88
CA THR A 47 -7.61 8.21 -8.56
C THR A 47 -6.99 7.25 -7.57
N ILE A 48 -7.54 6.03 -7.47
CA ILE A 48 -7.03 5.04 -6.52
C ILE A 48 -5.62 4.57 -6.90
N ALA A 49 -5.30 4.52 -8.21
CA ALA A 49 -3.97 4.17 -8.68
C ALA A 49 -2.87 5.11 -8.17
N ASN A 50 -3.13 6.42 -8.12
CA ASN A 50 -2.19 7.36 -7.51
C ASN A 50 -2.06 7.13 -6.00
N GLU A 51 -3.19 7.05 -5.31
CA GLU A 51 -3.21 6.93 -3.85
C GLU A 51 -2.49 5.69 -3.35
N ILE A 52 -2.67 4.53 -4.00
CA ILE A 52 -2.01 3.31 -3.55
C ILE A 52 -0.49 3.40 -3.64
N VAL A 53 0.07 4.05 -4.67
CA VAL A 53 1.53 4.18 -4.81
C VAL A 53 2.10 5.04 -3.69
N HIS A 54 1.40 6.13 -3.33
CA HIS A 54 1.76 6.94 -2.18
C HIS A 54 1.66 6.17 -0.87
N GLN A 55 0.61 5.37 -0.67
CA GLN A 55 0.48 4.53 0.53
C GLN A 55 1.61 3.51 0.61
N LEU A 56 1.92 2.80 -0.47
CA LEU A 56 3.01 1.82 -0.53
C LEU A 56 4.37 2.48 -0.26
N PHE A 57 4.58 3.70 -0.75
CA PHE A 57 5.78 4.49 -0.46
C PHE A 57 5.92 4.79 1.04
N HIS A 58 4.88 5.37 1.65
CA HIS A 58 4.92 5.78 3.06
C HIS A 58 4.86 4.62 4.06
N THR A 59 4.53 3.42 3.60
CA THR A 59 4.48 2.20 4.42
C THR A 59 5.69 1.28 4.23
N PHE A 60 6.77 1.82 3.64
CA PHE A 60 8.05 1.12 3.47
C PHE A 60 7.91 -0.21 2.71
N CYS A 61 7.00 -0.28 1.73
CA CYS A 61 6.81 -1.47 0.89
C CYS A 61 7.91 -1.65 -0.17
N PHE A 62 8.82 -0.69 -0.30
CA PHE A 62 9.90 -0.70 -1.28
C PHE A 62 11.27 -0.57 -0.62
N GLU A 63 12.26 -1.22 -1.23
CA GLU A 63 13.67 -0.88 -1.10
C GLU A 63 14.11 -0.08 -2.32
N PHE A 64 14.94 0.94 -2.09
CA PHE A 64 15.45 1.81 -3.12
C PHE A 64 16.92 1.52 -3.35
N ALA A 65 17.29 1.36 -4.62
CA ALA A 65 18.69 1.26 -5.00
C ALA A 65 19.47 2.51 -4.57
N PRO A 66 20.80 2.40 -4.40
CA PRO A 66 21.66 3.56 -4.23
C PRO A 66 21.47 4.58 -5.36
N PRO A 67 21.65 5.88 -5.08
CA PRO A 67 21.57 6.90 -6.11
C PRO A 67 22.66 6.66 -7.16
N GLU A 68 22.31 6.76 -8.45
CA GLU A 68 23.24 6.69 -9.57
C GLU A 68 23.91 8.03 -9.85
N LYS A 69 23.29 9.13 -9.39
CA LYS A 69 23.76 10.50 -9.53
C LYS A 69 23.69 11.20 -8.19
N GLU A 70 24.58 12.16 -7.98
CA GLU A 70 24.50 13.06 -6.82
C GLU A 70 23.12 13.74 -6.79
N ASP A 71 22.55 13.83 -5.58
CA ASP A 71 21.20 14.37 -5.32
C ASP A 71 20.02 13.66 -6.01
N GLN A 72 20.18 12.43 -6.52
CA GLN A 72 19.05 11.71 -7.12
C GLN A 72 17.93 11.48 -6.09
N PRO A 73 16.71 12.01 -6.32
CA PRO A 73 15.60 11.87 -5.40
C PRO A 73 15.14 10.41 -5.26
N LEU A 74 14.63 10.01 -4.09
CA LEU A 74 14.33 8.61 -3.75
C LEU A 74 13.38 7.92 -4.75
N TRP A 75 12.24 8.54 -5.03
CA TRP A 75 11.27 8.17 -6.07
C TRP A 75 11.83 8.02 -7.50
N SER A 76 12.98 8.61 -7.83
CA SER A 76 13.64 8.46 -9.13
C SER A 76 14.67 7.32 -9.15
N ARG A 77 14.86 6.62 -8.03
CA ARG A 77 15.77 5.47 -7.93
C ARG A 77 15.01 4.19 -8.26
N ARG A 78 15.73 3.19 -8.78
CA ARG A 78 15.18 1.84 -9.00
C ARG A 78 14.64 1.27 -7.70
N VAL A 79 13.52 0.57 -7.78
CA VAL A 79 12.89 -0.05 -6.61
C VAL A 79 12.72 -1.56 -6.77
N SER A 80 12.78 -2.23 -5.63
CA SER A 80 12.33 -3.60 -5.42
C SER A 80 11.32 -3.63 -4.28
N PHE A 81 10.52 -4.69 -4.19
CA PHE A 81 9.70 -4.89 -3.00
C PHE A 81 10.58 -5.17 -1.79
N ALA A 82 10.18 -4.64 -0.63
CA ALA A 82 10.92 -4.83 0.61
C ALA A 82 10.93 -6.31 1.05
N PRO A 83 11.94 -6.74 1.83
CA PRO A 83 12.04 -8.09 2.34
C PRO A 83 10.76 -8.55 3.04
N GLY A 84 10.39 -9.81 2.81
CA GLY A 84 9.15 -10.40 3.31
C GLY A 84 7.93 -10.19 2.41
N ILE A 85 8.04 -9.41 1.32
CA ILE A 85 6.98 -9.31 0.30
C ILE A 85 7.29 -10.28 -0.85
N ASN A 86 6.69 -11.45 -0.82
CA ASN A 86 6.88 -12.49 -1.85
C ASN A 86 5.65 -12.67 -2.76
N ASN A 87 4.51 -12.12 -2.34
CA ASN A 87 3.26 -12.17 -3.08
C ASN A 87 2.42 -10.92 -2.83
N ALA A 88 1.34 -10.79 -3.60
CA ALA A 88 0.43 -9.65 -3.52
C ALA A 88 -0.23 -9.47 -2.14
N SER A 89 -0.54 -10.57 -1.45
CA SER A 89 -1.14 -10.53 -0.11
C SER A 89 -0.13 -10.02 0.94
N ASP A 90 1.15 -10.35 0.80
CA ASP A 90 2.21 -9.82 1.67
C ASP A 90 2.33 -8.30 1.50
N LEU A 91 2.25 -7.80 0.26
CA LEU A 91 2.28 -6.36 -0.03
C LEU A 91 1.09 -5.65 0.63
N LEU A 92 -0.11 -6.20 0.47
CA LEU A 92 -1.32 -5.67 1.11
C LEU A 92 -1.16 -5.64 2.63
N ARG A 93 -0.74 -6.74 3.24
CA ARG A 93 -0.56 -6.85 4.69
C ARG A 93 0.48 -5.86 5.21
N LYS A 94 1.62 -5.73 4.54
CA LYS A 94 2.66 -4.77 4.94
C LYS A 94 2.16 -3.33 4.85
N CYS A 95 1.42 -3.01 3.78
CA CYS A 95 0.80 -1.69 3.61
C CYS A 95 -0.22 -1.40 4.72
N ASP A 96 -1.14 -2.33 5.01
CA ASP A 96 -2.13 -2.17 6.06
C ASP A 96 -1.50 -1.97 7.44
N ARG A 97 -0.52 -2.82 7.77
CA ARG A 97 0.25 -2.70 9.02
C ARG A 97 0.94 -1.35 9.11
N GLY A 98 1.58 -0.88 8.03
CA GLY A 98 2.25 0.41 7.99
C GLY A 98 1.28 1.57 8.19
N LEU A 99 0.11 1.54 7.56
CA LEU A 99 -0.91 2.60 7.73
C LEU A 99 -1.46 2.62 9.16
N LEU A 100 -1.74 1.45 9.75
CA LEU A 100 -2.21 1.35 11.12
C LEU A 100 -1.14 1.82 12.13
N ASP A 101 0.12 1.46 11.92
CA ASP A 101 1.25 1.94 12.73
C ASP A 101 1.40 3.48 12.65
N LEU A 102 1.32 4.05 11.45
CA LEU A 102 1.32 5.51 11.26
C LEU A 102 0.14 6.18 11.97
N LEU A 103 -1.04 5.56 11.94
CA LEU A 103 -2.23 6.05 12.61
C LEU A 103 -2.08 6.01 14.14
N MET A 104 -1.55 4.91 14.70
CA MET A 104 -1.25 4.78 16.13
C MET A 104 -0.26 5.84 16.61
N LYS A 105 0.80 6.07 15.83
CA LYS A 105 1.83 7.08 16.13
C LYS A 105 1.27 8.51 16.05
N SER A 106 0.31 8.75 15.19
CA SER A 106 -0.34 10.06 15.03
C SER A 106 -1.38 10.34 16.13
N MET A 107 -1.88 9.30 16.80
CA MET A 107 -2.87 9.39 17.88
C MET A 107 -2.43 8.55 19.09
N PRO A 108 -1.31 8.91 19.75
CA PRO A 108 -0.85 8.20 20.93
C PRO A 108 -1.92 8.36 22.01
N ASN A 109 -2.36 7.25 22.61
CA ASN A 109 -3.46 7.16 23.59
C ASN A 109 -4.89 7.06 23.02
N THR A 110 -5.07 6.95 21.70
CA THR A 110 -6.39 6.61 21.13
C THR A 110 -6.35 5.19 20.56
N PRO A 111 -7.05 4.23 21.17
CA PRO A 111 -7.21 2.90 20.59
C PRO A 111 -7.87 3.00 19.22
N ILE A 112 -7.35 2.27 18.25
CA ILE A 112 -7.96 2.17 16.92
C ILE A 112 -9.08 1.12 16.99
N ASP A 113 -10.31 1.52 16.65
CA ASP A 113 -11.42 0.57 16.49
C ASP A 113 -11.22 -0.27 15.21
N PRO A 114 -11.13 -1.61 15.32
CA PRO A 114 -10.99 -2.48 14.16
C PRO A 114 -12.10 -2.33 13.11
N HIS A 115 -13.34 -1.99 13.49
CA HIS A 115 -14.45 -1.79 12.55
C HIS A 115 -14.25 -0.50 11.74
N LEU A 116 -13.88 0.59 12.40
CA LEU A 116 -13.58 1.85 11.72
C LEU A 116 -12.36 1.70 10.80
N ALA A 117 -11.32 1.01 11.26
CA ALA A 117 -10.16 0.70 10.43
C ALA A 117 -10.52 -0.19 9.22
N ALA A 118 -11.38 -1.20 9.40
CA ALA A 118 -11.90 -2.01 8.29
C ALA A 118 -12.70 -1.17 7.29
N GLN A 119 -13.58 -0.28 7.77
CA GLN A 119 -14.31 0.67 6.93
C GLN A 119 -13.35 1.57 6.15
N MET A 120 -12.30 2.09 6.80
CA MET A 120 -11.33 2.98 6.17
C MET A 120 -10.44 2.26 5.13
N LEU A 121 -9.98 1.05 5.41
CA LEU A 121 -8.99 0.35 4.57
C LEU A 121 -9.63 -0.52 3.49
N TYR A 122 -10.84 -1.00 3.72
CA TYR A 122 -11.55 -1.96 2.86
C TYR A 122 -12.94 -1.48 2.41
N GLY A 123 -13.40 -0.32 2.89
CA GLY A 123 -14.73 0.19 2.56
C GLY A 123 -15.89 -0.58 3.20
N SER A 124 -15.62 -1.50 4.12
CA SER A 124 -16.63 -2.34 4.78
C SER A 124 -16.25 -2.66 6.22
N ALA A 125 -17.14 -2.34 7.16
CA ALA A 125 -17.09 -2.79 8.55
C ALA A 125 -17.90 -4.08 8.80
N ASP A 126 -18.83 -4.43 7.91
CA ASP A 126 -19.75 -5.56 8.11
C ASP A 126 -19.10 -6.93 7.84
N ASN A 127 -17.94 -6.95 7.18
CA ASN A 127 -17.20 -8.18 6.93
C ASN A 127 -16.35 -8.57 8.12
N GLN A 128 -16.88 -9.45 8.99
CA GLN A 128 -16.21 -9.90 10.19
C GLN A 128 -14.81 -10.51 9.95
N ARG A 129 -14.56 -11.11 8.77
CA ARG A 129 -13.23 -11.63 8.45
C ARG A 129 -12.21 -10.50 8.30
N ILE A 130 -12.60 -9.39 7.68
CA ILE A 130 -11.75 -8.20 7.54
C ILE A 130 -11.52 -7.56 8.90
N VAL A 131 -12.58 -7.39 9.70
CA VAL A 131 -12.46 -6.86 11.07
C VAL A 131 -11.50 -7.69 11.92
N ASN A 132 -11.62 -9.03 11.88
CA ASN A 132 -10.73 -9.92 12.61
C ASN A 132 -9.28 -9.83 12.11
N TYR A 133 -9.07 -9.72 10.79
CA TYR A 133 -7.75 -9.51 10.19
C TYR A 133 -7.11 -8.20 10.68
N ILE A 134 -7.85 -7.10 10.66
CA ILE A 134 -7.38 -5.81 11.18
C ILE A 134 -7.04 -5.90 12.66
N LYS A 135 -7.88 -6.57 13.45
CA LYS A 135 -7.63 -6.80 14.87
C LYS A 135 -6.31 -7.55 15.09
N THR A 136 -6.04 -8.61 14.34
CA THR A 136 -4.75 -9.32 14.42
C THR A 136 -3.57 -8.39 14.16
N ILE A 137 -3.64 -7.50 13.17
CA ILE A 137 -2.56 -6.54 12.91
C ILE A 137 -2.37 -5.56 14.07
N LEU A 138 -3.47 -5.06 14.66
CA LEU A 138 -3.41 -4.15 15.82
C LEU A 138 -2.83 -4.83 17.06
N ASP A 139 -3.20 -6.09 17.31
CA ASP A 139 -2.66 -6.89 18.41
C ASP A 139 -1.13 -7.10 18.21
N GLU A 140 -0.68 -7.39 16.98
CA GLU A 140 0.75 -7.50 16.63
C GLU A 140 1.51 -6.18 16.85
N LEU A 141 0.92 -5.05 16.49
CA LEU A 141 1.53 -3.73 16.64
C LEU A 141 1.67 -3.28 18.09
N THR A 142 0.74 -3.67 18.96
CA THR A 142 0.76 -3.32 20.39
C THR A 142 1.67 -4.22 21.21
N ALA A 143 1.99 -5.42 20.72
CA ALA A 143 2.96 -6.32 21.33
C ALA A 143 4.43 -6.02 20.95
N SER A 144 4.65 -5.11 19.99
CA SER A 144 5.97 -4.69 19.47
C SER A 144 6.59 -3.58 20.32
#